data_AF-A0A160FB47-F1
#
_entry.id   AF-A0A160FB47-F1
#
_cell.length_a   1.000
_cell.length_b   1.000
_cell.length_c   1.000
_cell.angle_alpha   90.00
_cell.angle_beta   90.00
_cell.angle_gamma   90.00
#
_symmetry.space_group_name_H-M   'P 1'
#
loop_
_entity.id
_entity.type
_entity.pdbx_description
1 polymer ?
#
loop_
_entity_poly.entity_id
_entity_poly.type
_entity_poly.pdbx_seq_one_letter_code
_entity_poly.pdbx_strand_id
1 'polypeptide(L)'
;MIETVWERIKGCEGQVFKQIRGGEFTYKVKGNTIELSRTNRSISKNTFKEALKYVPLENTVPVQHLQAPSYLFAILMDKRIRQNDW
;
A
#
# COMPACT_ATOMS: atom_id res chain seq x y z
N MET A 1 -13.97 -6.40 1.84
CA MET A 1 -13.13 -5.21 2.10
C MET A 1 -11.73 -5.37 1.52
N ILE A 2 -10.89 -6.29 2.03
CA ILE A 2 -9.54 -6.49 1.46
C ILE A 2 -9.56 -6.94 -0.02
N GLU A 3 -10.51 -7.77 -0.44
CA GLU A 3 -10.58 -8.23 -1.84
C GLU A 3 -10.70 -7.06 -2.83
N THR A 4 -11.64 -6.13 -2.60
CA THR A 4 -11.83 -4.95 -3.43
C THR A 4 -10.59 -4.06 -3.46
N VAL A 5 -9.99 -3.80 -2.29
CA VAL A 5 -8.76 -3.00 -2.20
C VAL A 5 -7.61 -3.71 -2.92
N TRP A 6 -7.51 -5.03 -2.81
CA TRP A 6 -6.49 -5.82 -3.48
C TRP A 6 -6.64 -5.78 -5.00
N GLU A 7 -7.87 -5.84 -5.53
CA GLU A 7 -8.11 -5.63 -6.97
C GLU A 7 -7.65 -4.25 -7.45
N ARG A 8 -7.92 -3.19 -6.67
CA ARG A 8 -7.43 -1.84 -6.98
C ARG A 8 -5.89 -1.77 -6.97
N ILE A 9 -5.25 -2.42 -5.99
CA ILE A 9 -3.78 -2.53 -5.92
C ILE A 9 -3.26 -3.25 -7.17
N LYS A 10 -3.85 -4.39 -7.55
CA LYS A 10 -3.44 -5.08 -8.78
C LYS A 10 -3.59 -4.21 -10.03
N GLY A 11 -4.70 -3.48 -10.15
CA GLY A 11 -4.93 -2.56 -11.26
C GLY A 11 -3.97 -1.37 -11.31
N CYS A 12 -3.25 -1.08 -10.22
CA CYS A 12 -2.25 -0.02 -10.14
C CYS A 12 -0.81 -0.52 -10.26
N GLU A 13 -0.61 -1.79 -10.61
CA GLU A 13 0.72 -2.35 -10.86
C GLU A 13 1.52 -1.49 -11.86
N GLY A 14 2.80 -1.29 -11.59
CA GLY A 14 3.70 -0.49 -12.42
C GLY A 14 3.47 1.02 -12.37
N GLN A 15 2.39 1.51 -11.77
CA GLN A 15 2.14 2.95 -11.63
C GLN A 15 2.99 3.56 -10.51
N VAL A 16 3.30 4.85 -10.64
CA VAL A 16 4.10 5.59 -9.65
C VAL A 16 3.24 5.97 -8.44
N PHE A 17 3.78 5.72 -7.25
CA PHE A 17 3.26 6.14 -5.95
C PHE A 17 4.27 7.05 -5.27
N LYS A 18 3.78 8.00 -4.45
CA LYS A 18 4.61 8.97 -3.74
C LYS A 18 4.50 8.79 -2.23
N GLN A 19 5.64 8.65 -1.57
CA GLN A 19 5.74 8.64 -0.11
C GLN A 19 5.68 10.07 0.45
N ILE A 20 5.22 10.23 1.70
CA ILE A 20 5.13 11.53 2.39
C ILE A 20 6.46 12.30 2.35
N ARG A 21 7.59 11.59 2.48
CA ARG A 21 8.94 12.18 2.47
C ARG A 21 9.54 12.40 1.06
N GLY A 22 8.72 12.33 0.00
CA GLY A 22 9.13 12.63 -1.38
C GLY A 22 9.70 11.46 -2.19
N GLY A 23 9.72 10.24 -1.65
CA GLY A 23 10.18 9.06 -2.39
C GLY A 23 9.13 8.53 -3.37
N GLU A 24 9.47 8.45 -4.65
CA GLU A 24 8.62 7.80 -5.67
C GLU A 24 8.99 6.34 -5.87
N PHE A 25 8.00 5.45 -5.96
CA PHE A 25 8.19 4.03 -6.20
C PHE A 25 7.10 3.44 -7.07
N THR A 26 7.36 2.25 -7.60
CA THR A 26 6.40 1.38 -8.27
C THR A 26 6.44 0.00 -7.61
N TYR A 27 5.54 -0.90 -7.99
CA TYR A 27 5.61 -2.30 -7.57
C TYR A 27 5.12 -3.24 -8.66
N LYS A 28 5.48 -4.51 -8.50
CA LYS A 28 4.95 -5.64 -9.29
C LYS A 28 4.13 -6.56 -8.42
N VAL A 29 3.06 -7.13 -8.94
CA VAL A 29 2.22 -8.08 -8.22
C VAL A 29 2.74 -9.50 -8.47
N LYS A 30 2.94 -10.26 -7.40
CA LYS A 30 3.26 -11.69 -7.47
C LYS A 30 2.31 -12.49 -6.58
N GLY A 31 1.23 -12.98 -7.18
CA GLY A 31 0.18 -13.71 -6.47
C GLY A 31 -0.46 -12.85 -5.37
N ASN A 32 -0.18 -13.18 -4.10
CA ASN A 32 -0.70 -12.48 -2.93
C ASN A 32 0.32 -11.54 -2.28
N THR A 33 1.38 -11.17 -2.99
CA THR A 33 2.36 -10.17 -2.54
C THR A 33 2.59 -9.13 -3.62
N ILE A 34 3.10 -7.98 -3.23
CA ILE A 34 3.71 -7.02 -4.15
C ILE A 34 5.21 -6.94 -3.88
N GLU A 35 6.01 -6.74 -4.93
CA GLU A 35 7.45 -6.47 -4.85
C GLU A 35 7.71 -5.00 -5.19
N LEU A 36 8.37 -4.29 -4.27
CA LEU A 36 8.66 -2.86 -4.43
C LEU A 36 9.85 -2.66 -5.37
N SER A 37 9.83 -1.64 -6.23
CA SER A 37 10.93 -1.37 -7.15
C SER A 37 12.16 -0.72 -6.50
N ARG A 38 11.96 0.04 -5.42
CA ARG A 38 13.05 0.74 -4.71
C ARG A 38 13.85 -0.15 -3.75
N THR A 39 13.31 -1.30 -3.37
CA THR A 39 13.87 -2.14 -2.31
C THR A 39 13.57 -3.60 -2.61
N ASN A 40 14.46 -4.51 -2.21
CA ASN A 40 14.22 -5.97 -2.31
C ASN A 40 13.19 -6.48 -1.28
N ARG A 41 12.18 -5.68 -0.94
CA ARG A 41 11.12 -6.02 0.00
C ARG A 41 9.83 -6.33 -0.74
N SER A 42 9.11 -7.31 -0.22
CA SER A 42 7.75 -7.61 -0.62
C SER A 42 6.78 -7.27 0.51
N ILE A 43 5.53 -6.95 0.15
CA ILE A 43 4.44 -6.71 1.09
C ILE A 43 3.32 -7.68 0.77
N SER A 44 2.86 -8.44 1.77
CA SER A 44 1.80 -9.42 1.58
C SER A 44 0.41 -8.79 1.61
N LYS A 45 -0.55 -9.42 0.92
CA LYS A 45 -1.99 -9.10 1.01
C LYS A 45 -2.48 -9.11 2.45
N ASN A 46 -1.96 -10.00 3.30
CA ASN A 46 -2.32 -10.04 4.72
C ASN A 46 -1.81 -8.80 5.47
N THR A 47 -0.61 -8.31 5.15
CA THR A 47 -0.10 -7.05 5.70
C THR A 47 -1.00 -5.87 5.34
N PHE A 48 -1.52 -5.82 4.10
CA PHE A 48 -2.53 -4.82 3.72
C PHE A 48 -3.84 -5.00 4.49
N LYS A 49 -4.30 -6.25 4.68
CA LYS A 49 -5.50 -6.54 5.48
C LYS A 49 -5.37 -6.02 6.90
N GLU A 50 -4.21 -6.18 7.52
CA GLU A 50 -3.94 -5.64 8.86
C GLU A 50 -3.86 -4.11 8.85
N ALA A 51 -3.18 -3.51 7.87
CA ALA A 51 -3.09 -2.05 7.72
C ALA A 51 -4.46 -1.38 7.49
N LEU A 52 -5.38 -2.05 6.79
CA LEU A 52 -6.74 -1.57 6.55
C LEU A 52 -7.56 -1.37 7.84
N LYS A 53 -7.16 -1.95 8.97
CA LYS A 53 -7.82 -1.72 10.26
C LYS A 53 -7.58 -0.32 10.83
N TYR A 54 -6.62 0.41 10.26
CA TYR A 54 -6.17 1.72 10.76
C TYR A 54 -6.48 2.87 9.81
N VAL A 55 -7.16 2.62 8.68
CA VAL A 55 -7.52 3.68 7.73
C VAL A 55 -8.75 4.47 8.23
N PRO A 56 -8.87 5.77 7.92
CA PRO A 56 -7.89 6.61 7.22
C PRO A 56 -6.64 6.89 8.06
N LEU A 57 -5.48 6.92 7.41
CA LEU A 57 -4.19 7.20 8.06
C LEU A 57 -3.81 8.67 7.83
N GLU A 58 -3.52 9.40 8.90
CA GLU A 58 -2.95 10.75 8.81
C GLU A 58 -1.42 10.72 8.70
N ASN A 59 -0.79 9.68 9.24
CA ASN A 59 0.64 9.45 9.19
C ASN A 59 0.94 7.95 9.29
N THR A 60 2.22 7.58 9.36
CA THR A 60 2.64 6.17 9.41
C THR A 60 2.60 5.55 10.80
N VAL A 61 2.41 6.34 11.89
CA VAL A 61 2.50 5.88 13.29
C VAL A 61 1.58 4.68 13.57
N PRO A 62 0.29 4.66 13.16
CA PRO A 62 -0.60 3.55 13.46
C PRO A 62 -0.13 2.20 12.88
N VAL A 63 0.65 2.23 11.80
CA VAL A 63 1.11 1.04 11.08
C VAL A 63 2.61 0.79 11.22
N GLN A 64 3.33 1.50 12.12
CA GLN A 64 4.78 1.32 12.31
C GLN A 64 5.18 -0.10 12.73
N HIS A 65 4.27 -0.82 13.39
CA HIS A 65 4.47 -2.22 13.78
C HIS A 65 4.35 -3.21 12.60
N LEU A 66 3.87 -2.76 11.44
CA LEU A 66 3.75 -3.55 10.22
C LEU A 66 4.97 -3.37 9.31
N GLN A 67 5.18 -4.31 8.39
CA GLN A 67 6.21 -4.17 7.37
C GLN A 67 5.93 -3.00 6.42
N ALA A 68 7.00 -2.27 6.09
CA ALA A 68 7.00 -1.21 5.07
C ALA A 68 5.92 -0.12 5.31
N PRO A 69 5.87 0.51 6.50
CA PRO A 69 4.79 1.42 6.89
C PRO A 69 4.66 2.64 5.97
N SER A 70 5.78 3.17 5.47
CA SER A 70 5.76 4.28 4.52
C SER A 70 5.15 3.92 3.17
N TYR A 71 5.28 2.66 2.74
CA TYR A 71 4.71 2.15 1.49
C TYR A 71 3.23 1.80 1.66
N LEU A 72 2.86 1.19 2.80
CA LEU A 72 1.47 0.95 3.17
C LEU A 72 0.67 2.24 3.17
N PHE A 73 1.18 3.27 3.85
CA PHE A 73 0.56 4.59 3.86
C PHE A 73 0.39 5.15 2.44
N ALA A 74 1.48 5.17 1.66
CA ALA A 74 1.48 5.73 0.32
C ALA A 74 0.49 5.03 -0.63
N ILE A 75 0.33 3.71 -0.50
CA ILE A 75 -0.61 2.94 -1.32
C ILE A 75 -2.04 3.14 -0.82
N LEU A 76 -2.31 2.94 0.47
CA LEU A 76 -3.67 2.96 1.01
C LEU A 76 -4.30 4.36 1.02
N MET A 77 -3.50 5.42 1.11
CA MET A 77 -4.00 6.80 1.06
C MET A 77 -4.04 7.37 -0.37
N ASP A 78 -3.54 6.63 -1.37
CA ASP A 78 -3.62 7.07 -2.76
C ASP A 78 -5.08 7.11 -3.23
N LYS A 79 -5.46 8.19 -3.92
CA LYS A 79 -6.82 8.40 -4.45
C LYS A 79 -7.32 7.24 -5.32
N ARG A 80 -6.43 6.54 -6.03
CA ARG A 80 -6.77 5.37 -6.86
C ARG A 80 -7.20 4.17 -6.01
N ILE A 81 -6.68 4.08 -4.79
CA ILE A 81 -6.92 2.96 -3.87
C ILE A 81 -8.04 3.27 -2.89
N ARG A 82 -7.99 4.41 -2.18
CA ARG A 82 -8.99 4.78 -1.17
C ARG A 82 -10.35 5.13 -1.76
N GLN A 83 -10.35 5.78 -2.93
CA GLN A 83 -11.57 6.27 -3.58
C GLN A 83 -12.46 7.03 -2.58
N ASN A 84 -13.73 6.62 -2.41
CA ASN A 84 -14.67 7.20 -1.43
C ASN A 84 -14.88 6.28 -0.22
N ASP A 85 -14.04 5.25 -0.03
CA ASP A 85 -14.22 4.27 1.04
C ASP A 85 -13.70 4.80 2.40
N TRP A 86 -12.69 5.67 2.37
CA TRP A 86 -12.16 6.43 3.52
C TRP A 86 -11.41 7.70 3.10
#